data_AF-A0A1B6MIZ5-F1
#
_entry.id   AF-A0A1B6MIZ5-F1
#
_cell.length_a   1.000
_cell.length_b   1.000
_cell.length_c   1.000
_cell.angle_alpha   90.00
_cell.angle_beta   90.00
_cell.angle_gamma   90.00
#
_symmetry.space_group_name_H-M   'P 1'
#
loop_
_entity.id
_entity.type
_entity.pdbx_description
1 polymer ?
#
loop_
_entity_poly.entity_id
_entity_poly.type
_entity_poly.pdbx_seq_one_letter_code
_entity_poly.pdbx_strand_id
1 'polypeptide(L)'
;IVLDSMLKQICHKNEVNVYGFLRHIRTQRNFLVQTEEQYIFIHDALLEAITCSESSLSAECLAHLLNTSALSDRSHQHWKKLETHFQALTAFQPKDYNLVSANKACNQLKNRSQQFVPVECS
;
A
#
# COMPACT_ATOMS: atom_id res chain seq x y z
N ILE A 1 6.31 11.53 -12.93
CA ILE A 1 7.48 11.30 -13.81
C ILE A 1 8.31 10.13 -13.31
N VAL A 2 8.96 10.23 -12.14
CA VAL A 2 9.82 9.16 -11.61
C VAL A 2 9.04 7.86 -11.38
N LEU A 3 7.93 7.92 -10.63
CA LEU A 3 7.08 6.74 -10.39
C LEU A 3 6.64 6.06 -11.69
N ASP A 4 6.02 6.82 -12.62
CA ASP A 4 5.59 6.29 -13.91
C ASP A 4 6.73 5.60 -14.70
N SER A 5 7.91 6.21 -14.73
CA SER A 5 9.07 5.64 -15.45
C SER A 5 9.60 4.38 -14.76
N MET A 6 9.66 4.37 -13.43
CA MET A 6 10.14 3.22 -12.66
C MET A 6 9.14 2.07 -12.69
N LEU A 7 7.83 2.33 -12.63
CA LEU A 7 6.80 1.31 -12.79
C LEU A 7 6.89 0.66 -14.18
N LYS A 8 7.04 1.46 -15.25
CA LYS A 8 7.29 0.92 -16.60
C LYS A 8 8.54 0.06 -16.65
N GLN A 9 9.63 0.48 -16.01
CA GLN A 9 10.87 -0.29 -15.99
C GLN A 9 10.71 -1.63 -15.26
N ILE A 10 10.02 -1.64 -14.12
CA ILE A 10 9.69 -2.86 -13.37
C ILE A 10 8.88 -3.81 -14.25
N CYS A 11 7.83 -3.32 -14.92
CA CYS A 11 7.00 -4.16 -15.78
C CYS A 11 7.77 -4.78 -16.97
N HIS A 12 8.71 -4.06 -17.57
CA HIS A 12 9.40 -4.52 -18.79
C HIS A 12 10.71 -5.28 -18.52
N LYS A 13 11.41 -4.93 -17.43
CA LYS A 13 12.78 -5.40 -17.16
C LYS A 13 12.93 -6.10 -15.82
N ASN A 14 11.90 -6.08 -14.97
CA ASN A 14 11.97 -6.58 -13.60
C ASN A 14 13.13 -5.95 -12.78
N GLU A 15 13.41 -4.67 -13.02
CA GLU A 15 14.50 -3.93 -12.40
C GLU A 15 14.05 -2.53 -12.00
N VAL A 16 14.65 -1.98 -10.94
CA VAL A 16 14.42 -0.61 -10.49
C VAL A 16 15.73 0.11 -10.23
N ASN A 17 15.88 1.34 -10.72
CA ASN A 17 17.07 2.16 -10.49
C ASN A 17 16.69 3.64 -10.31
N VAL A 18 16.09 3.95 -9.15
CA VAL A 18 15.63 5.31 -8.81
C VAL A 18 16.78 6.32 -8.83
N TYR A 19 17.93 5.96 -8.28
CA TYR A 19 19.11 6.84 -8.21
C TYR A 19 19.63 7.20 -9.60
N GLY A 20 19.88 6.19 -10.45
CA GLY A 20 20.39 6.38 -11.80
C GLY A 20 19.44 7.19 -12.66
N PHE A 21 18.13 6.92 -12.53
CA PHE A 21 17.09 7.68 -13.23
C PHE A 21 17.06 9.15 -12.80
N LEU A 22 17.06 9.42 -11.49
CA LEU A 22 17.07 10.78 -10.97
C LEU A 22 18.34 11.55 -11.36
N ARG A 23 19.50 10.90 -11.32
CA ARG A 23 20.77 11.49 -11.78
C ARG A 23 20.69 11.90 -13.25
N HIS A 24 20.12 11.05 -14.11
CA HIS A 24 19.95 11.35 -15.53
C HIS A 24 18.96 12.49 -15.77
N ILE A 25 17.75 12.41 -15.21
CA ILE A 25 16.70 13.40 -15.54
C ILE A 25 16.99 14.79 -14.94
N ARG A 26 17.77 14.87 -13.86
CA ARG A 26 18.24 16.15 -13.32
C ARG A 26 19.16 16.91 -14.27
N THR A 27 19.80 16.26 -15.26
CA THR A 27 20.55 16.98 -16.29
C THR A 27 19.64 17.74 -17.27
N GLN A 28 18.37 17.34 -17.37
CA GLN A 28 17.37 17.96 -18.24
C GLN A 28 16.53 19.00 -17.50
N ARG A 29 16.22 18.73 -16.21
CA ARG A 29 15.47 19.63 -15.34
C ARG A 29 16.01 19.58 -13.91
N ASN A 30 16.67 20.65 -13.50
CA ASN A 30 17.21 20.78 -12.15
C ASN A 30 16.09 20.76 -11.09
N PHE A 31 16.45 20.40 -9.85
CA PHE A 31 15.58 20.40 -8.68
C PHE A 31 14.36 19.46 -8.74
N LEU A 32 14.46 18.35 -9.48
CA LEU A 32 13.52 17.23 -9.34
C LEU A 32 13.81 16.43 -8.07
N VAL A 33 12.76 16.13 -7.29
CA VAL A 33 12.82 15.42 -5.99
C VAL A 33 13.80 16.11 -5.04
N GLN A 34 13.31 17.07 -4.25
CA GLN A 34 14.16 18.01 -3.53
C GLN A 34 14.43 17.60 -2.08
N THR A 35 13.53 16.80 -1.52
CA THR A 35 13.59 16.43 -0.10
C THR A 35 13.81 14.94 0.04
N GLU A 36 14.35 14.55 1.19
CA GLU A 36 14.53 13.15 1.53
C GLU A 36 13.18 12.42 1.58
N GLU A 37 12.15 13.06 2.12
CA GLU A 37 10.80 12.51 2.24
C GLU A 37 10.20 12.19 0.87
N GLN A 38 10.42 13.04 -0.14
CA GLN A 38 9.99 12.75 -1.52
C GLN A 38 10.74 11.56 -2.11
N TYR A 39 12.02 11.39 -1.77
CA TYR A 39 12.82 10.26 -2.23
C TYR A 39 12.38 8.96 -1.56
N ILE A 40 12.17 8.98 -0.25
CA ILE A 40 11.60 7.85 0.52
C ILE A 40 10.24 7.46 -0.04
N PHE A 41 9.34 8.43 -0.23
CA PHE A 41 8.01 8.19 -0.78
C PHE A 41 8.04 7.49 -2.14
N ILE A 42 9.01 7.81 -3.00
CA ILE A 42 9.14 7.13 -4.29
C ILE A 42 9.44 5.64 -4.09
N HIS A 43 10.33 5.29 -3.17
CA HIS A 43 10.64 3.89 -2.88
C HIS A 43 9.46 3.17 -2.24
N ASP A 44 8.78 3.80 -1.27
CA ASP A 44 7.60 3.23 -0.62
C ASP A 44 6.48 2.95 -1.63
N ALA A 45 6.17 3.92 -2.50
CA ALA A 45 5.15 3.76 -3.53
C ALA A 45 5.52 2.69 -4.58
N LEU A 46 6.80 2.54 -4.92
CA LEU A 46 7.25 1.47 -5.83
C LEU A 46 7.17 0.09 -5.16
N LEU A 47 7.56 0.00 -3.89
CA LEU A 47 7.42 -1.22 -3.11
C LEU A 47 5.96 -1.64 -2.98
N GLU A 48 5.08 -0.69 -2.68
CA GLU A 48 3.63 -0.92 -2.60
C GLU A 48 3.10 -1.41 -3.95
N ALA A 49 3.45 -0.76 -5.06
CA ALA A 49 2.98 -1.17 -6.37
C ALA A 49 3.44 -2.59 -6.76
N ILE A 50 4.69 -2.96 -6.43
CA ILE A 50 5.22 -4.31 -6.65
C ILE A 50 4.43 -5.33 -5.81
N THR A 51 4.23 -5.04 -4.53
CA THR A 51 3.56 -5.94 -3.58
C THR A 51 2.08 -6.12 -3.92
N CYS A 52 1.38 -5.02 -4.25
CA CYS A 52 -0.05 -5.02 -4.54
C CYS A 52 -0.40 -5.57 -5.93
N SER A 53 0.53 -5.55 -6.88
CA SER A 53 0.31 -6.10 -8.22
C SER A 53 -0.11 -7.58 -8.17
N GLU A 54 0.44 -8.36 -7.24
CA GLU A 54 0.14 -9.78 -7.10
C GLU A 54 -1.19 -10.06 -6.41
N SER A 55 -1.67 -9.14 -5.57
CA SER A 55 -2.90 -9.28 -4.76
C SER A 55 -4.15 -8.70 -5.43
N SER A 56 -4.03 -8.08 -6.61
CA SER A 56 -5.18 -7.52 -7.31
C SER A 56 -6.17 -8.60 -7.74
N LEU A 57 -7.45 -8.40 -7.38
CA LEU A 57 -8.54 -9.30 -7.76
C LEU A 57 -9.11 -8.83 -9.10
N SER A 58 -9.04 -9.70 -10.11
CA SER A 58 -9.65 -9.43 -11.41
C SER A 58 -11.17 -9.58 -11.35
N ALA A 59 -11.88 -9.01 -12.33
CA ALA A 59 -13.33 -9.13 -12.42
C ALA A 59 -13.78 -10.59 -12.54
N GLU A 60 -13.00 -11.43 -13.23
CA GLU A 60 -13.24 -12.86 -13.37
C GLU A 60 -13.08 -13.58 -12.02
N CYS A 61 -12.05 -13.20 -11.25
CA CYS A 61 -11.83 -13.72 -9.90
C CYS A 61 -13.02 -13.39 -8.99
N LEU A 62 -13.53 -12.16 -9.03
CA LEU A 62 -14.70 -11.74 -8.24
C LEU A 62 -15.98 -12.46 -8.68
N ALA A 63 -16.23 -12.57 -9.98
CA ALA A 63 -17.38 -13.30 -10.51
C ALA A 63 -17.37 -14.76 -10.06
N HIS A 64 -16.21 -15.43 -10.09
CA HIS A 64 -16.07 -16.77 -9.56
C HIS A 64 -16.37 -16.84 -8.06
N LEU A 65 -15.81 -15.94 -7.25
CA LEU A 65 -16.02 -15.92 -5.80
C LEU A 65 -17.49 -15.71 -5.42
N LEU A 66 -18.24 -14.92 -6.20
CA LEU A 66 -19.67 -14.67 -5.96
C LEU A 66 -20.56 -15.84 -6.38
N ASN A 67 -20.19 -16.54 -7.46
CA ASN A 67 -20.98 -17.65 -8.01
C ASN A 67 -20.69 -19.00 -7.33
N THR A 68 -19.51 -19.15 -6.72
CA THR A 68 -19.19 -20.33 -5.91
C THR A 68 -19.70 -20.13 -4.48
N SER A 69 -20.54 -21.03 -3.98
CA SER A 69 -20.99 -20.97 -2.59
C SER A 69 -19.78 -21.00 -1.65
N ALA A 70 -19.67 -19.99 -0.77
CA ALA A 70 -18.49 -19.69 0.05
C ALA A 70 -18.00 -20.81 1.01
N LEU A 71 -18.63 -21.98 1.01
CA LEU A 71 -18.35 -23.12 1.90
C LEU A 71 -17.69 -24.32 1.21
N SER A 72 -17.80 -24.45 -0.11
CA SER A 72 -17.41 -25.69 -0.81
C SER A 72 -16.00 -25.68 -1.41
N ASP A 73 -15.37 -24.52 -1.62
CA ASP A 73 -14.03 -24.48 -2.21
C ASP A 73 -13.13 -23.35 -1.68
N ARG A 74 -12.86 -23.39 -0.38
CA ARG A 74 -11.82 -22.53 0.26
C ARG A 74 -10.41 -22.88 -0.19
N SER A 75 -10.22 -24.00 -0.89
CA SER A 75 -8.93 -24.45 -1.42
C SER A 75 -8.58 -23.79 -2.76
N HIS A 76 -9.58 -23.23 -3.46
CA HIS A 76 -9.43 -22.60 -4.76
C HIS A 76 -8.42 -21.46 -4.76
N GLN A 77 -7.72 -21.29 -5.89
CA GLN A 77 -6.75 -20.21 -6.09
C GLN A 77 -7.37 -18.82 -5.87
N HIS A 78 -8.63 -18.62 -6.30
CA HIS A 78 -9.34 -17.35 -6.09
C HIS A 78 -9.60 -17.05 -4.61
N TRP A 79 -9.88 -18.07 -3.80
CA TRP A 79 -10.07 -17.88 -2.36
C TRP A 79 -8.77 -17.50 -1.67
N LYS A 80 -7.65 -18.14 -2.06
CA LYS A 80 -6.32 -17.76 -1.57
C LYS A 80 -5.95 -16.32 -1.93
N LYS A 81 -6.23 -15.88 -3.16
CA LYS A 81 -6.01 -14.49 -3.58
C LYS A 81 -6.83 -13.49 -2.76
N LEU A 82 -8.10 -13.80 -2.49
CA LEU A 82 -8.96 -12.98 -1.64
C LEU A 82 -8.39 -12.87 -0.21
N GLU A 83 -7.95 -13.99 0.35
CA GLU A 83 -7.35 -14.03 1.69
C GLU A 83 -6.07 -13.19 1.76
N THR A 84 -5.15 -13.37 0.80
CA THR A 84 -3.93 -12.55 0.73
C THR A 84 -4.25 -11.05 0.61
N HIS A 85 -5.23 -10.68 -0.22
CA HIS A 85 -5.65 -9.29 -0.36
C HIS A 85 -6.27 -8.75 0.95
N PHE A 86 -7.10 -9.53 1.62
CA PHE A 86 -7.69 -9.16 2.91
C PHE A 86 -6.63 -8.97 4.00
N GLN A 87 -5.64 -9.86 4.06
CA GLN A 87 -4.52 -9.75 4.98
C GLN A 87 -3.70 -8.48 4.72
N ALA A 88 -3.42 -8.15 3.45
CA ALA A 88 -2.73 -6.92 3.10
C ALA A 88 -3.51 -5.66 3.55
N LEU A 89 -4.83 -5.62 3.32
CA LEU A 89 -5.70 -4.51 3.73
C LEU A 89 -5.78 -4.33 5.26
N THR A 90 -5.67 -5.42 6.02
CA THR A 90 -5.79 -5.42 7.48
C THR A 90 -4.44 -5.42 8.21
N ALA A 91 -3.33 -5.41 7.48
CA ALA A 91 -1.98 -5.44 8.04
C ALA A 91 -1.59 -4.15 8.78
N PHE A 92 -2.21 -3.01 8.43
CA PHE A 92 -1.88 -1.75 9.08
C PHE A 92 -2.23 -1.78 10.57
N GLN A 93 -1.24 -1.46 11.40
CA GLN A 93 -1.41 -1.29 12.83
C GLN A 93 -0.89 0.10 13.22
N PRO A 94 -1.73 0.97 13.80
CA PRO A 94 -1.30 2.28 14.22
C PRO A 94 -0.27 2.17 15.34
N LYS A 95 0.77 3.01 15.29
CA LYS A 95 1.74 3.14 16.38
C LYS A 95 1.19 4.11 17.44
N ASP A 96 1.77 4.09 18.64
CA ASP A 96 1.29 4.92 19.76
C ASP A 96 1.21 6.41 19.43
N TYR A 97 2.16 6.92 18.64
CA TYR A 97 2.17 8.32 18.22
C TYR A 97 1.01 8.68 17.27
N ASN A 98 0.41 7.71 16.57
CA ASN A 98 -0.78 7.92 15.74
C ASN A 98 -2.04 8.06 16.59
N LEU A 99 -2.01 7.77 17.89
CA LEU A 99 -3.19 7.67 18.75
C LEU A 99 -3.19 8.71 19.88
N VAL A 100 -2.28 9.68 19.84
CA VAL A 100 -2.02 10.60 20.96
C VAL A 100 -3.28 11.35 21.38
N SER A 101 -4.00 12.01 20.46
CA SER A 101 -5.20 12.76 20.83
C SER A 101 -6.34 11.87 21.30
N ALA A 102 -6.51 10.70 20.70
CA ALA A 102 -7.53 9.74 21.13
C ALA A 102 -7.27 9.22 22.55
N ASN A 103 -6.00 9.02 22.91
CA ASN A 103 -5.59 8.44 24.19
C ASN A 103 -5.38 9.46 25.33
N LYS A 104 -5.57 10.76 25.07
CA LYS A 104 -5.56 11.78 26.14
C LYS A 104 -6.60 11.44 27.20
N ALA A 105 -6.25 11.57 28.49
CA ALA A 105 -7.13 11.21 29.61
C ALA A 105 -8.53 11.86 29.52
N CYS A 106 -8.61 13.12 29.06
CA CYS A 106 -9.88 13.84 28.87
C CYS A 106 -10.72 13.33 27.69
N ASN A 107 -10.13 12.56 26.78
CA ASN A 107 -10.77 12.00 25.58
C ASN A 107 -11.09 10.50 25.73
N GLN A 108 -10.41 9.76 26.61
CA GLN A 108 -10.66 8.33 26.82
C GLN A 108 -12.13 8.04 27.16
N LEU A 109 -12.77 8.86 27.98
CA LEU A 109 -14.19 8.72 28.34
C LEU A 109 -15.16 9.04 27.18
N LYS A 110 -14.68 9.70 26.12
CA LYS A 110 -15.45 10.00 24.91
C LYS A 110 -15.39 8.85 23.89
N ASN A 111 -14.48 7.89 24.08
CA ASN A 111 -14.31 6.75 23.20
C ASN A 111 -15.23 5.61 23.65
N ARG A 112 -16.13 5.14 22.76
CA ARG A 112 -16.97 3.96 23.04
C ARG A 112 -16.13 2.69 23.21
N SER A 113 -15.02 2.58 22.50
CA SER A 113 -14.05 1.49 22.58
C SER A 113 -12.64 2.07 22.56
N GLN A 114 -11.73 1.50 23.34
CA GLN A 114 -10.30 1.86 23.30
C GLN A 114 -9.56 1.15 22.16
N GLN A 115 -10.18 0.14 21.54
CA GLN A 115 -9.58 -0.60 20.41
C GLN A 115 -9.80 0.10 19.06
N PHE A 116 -10.90 0.85 18.93
CA PHE A 116 -11.31 1.49 17.69
C PHE A 116 -11.36 3.00 17.91
N VAL A 117 -10.20 3.63 17.76
CA VAL A 117 -10.00 5.06 17.93
C VAL A 117 -9.44 5.69 16.67
N PRO A 118 -9.76 6.97 16.38
CA PRO A 118 -9.23 7.66 15.21
C PRO A 118 -7.71 7.85 15.31
N VAL A 119 -7.04 7.71 14.16
CA VAL A 119 -5.62 8.03 14.01
C VAL A 119 -5.42 9.52 13.70
N GLU A 120 -4.29 10.07 14.12
CA GLU A 120 -3.87 11.41 13.71
C GLU A 120 -3.59 11.44 12.19
N CYS A 121 -4.02 12.50 11.50
CA CYS A 121 -3.53 12.80 10.15
C CYS A 121 -2.28 13.66 10.29
N SER A 122 -1.13 13.15 9.82
CA SER A 122 0.08 13.95 9.65
C SER A 122 0.04 14.73 8.34
#